data_AF-A0A1A2D3J2-F1
#
_entry.id   AF-A0A1A2D3J2-F1
#
_cell.length_a   1.000
_cell.length_b   1.000
_cell.length_c   1.000
_cell.angle_alpha   90.00
_cell.angle_beta   90.00
_cell.angle_gamma   90.00
#
_symmetry.space_group_name_H-M   'P 1'
#
loop_
_entity.id
_entity.type
_entity.pdbx_description
1 polymer ?
#
loop_
_entity_poly.entity_id
_entity_poly.type
_entity_poly.pdbx_seq_one_letter_code
_entity_poly.pdbx_strand_id
1 'polypeptide(L)'
;MSRHGRELVGLHLRRIHIVHPLPPTPVKQALCCQCGQIRTYKDAWRAQGGYNSADRWRRRMVGRLKCSHCQAITDHALLKDPECRHRDDDEREQLLALGDPPRGASERGRDLERLRREYREAAPRNPNLEHVWWISDANRAIAENAPTLTVLCGETIPTPQSRPESWHHLNNDADRGKPRPVRLDEYEDHETGMSWRDGDCVDCLRVYNTTRLALQRGHLYDWLNYLAHNLLDSLDAVTVDELIEAVKAIHRKSGKSR
;
A
#
# COMPACT_ATOMS: atom_id res chain seq x y z
N MET A 1 35.62 26.29 -11.85
CA MET A 1 34.60 27.11 -11.15
C MET A 1 35.28 27.90 -10.04
N SER A 2 35.35 29.22 -10.16
CA SER A 2 36.09 30.11 -9.26
C SER A 2 35.44 30.18 -7.87
N ARG A 3 36.26 30.37 -6.82
CA ARG A 3 35.81 30.45 -5.41
C ARG A 3 34.74 31.53 -5.20
N HIS A 4 34.80 32.64 -5.94
CA HIS A 4 33.81 33.74 -5.89
C HIS A 4 32.40 33.33 -6.31
N GLY A 5 32.22 32.36 -7.22
CA GLY A 5 30.89 31.92 -7.62
C GLY A 5 30.13 31.22 -6.49
N ARG A 6 30.82 30.54 -5.56
CA ARG A 6 30.18 29.86 -4.42
C ARG A 6 29.77 30.83 -3.31
N GLU A 7 30.51 31.92 -3.12
CA GLU A 7 30.22 32.94 -2.11
C GLU A 7 28.95 33.74 -2.44
N LEU A 8 28.76 34.09 -3.71
CA LEU A 8 27.56 34.80 -4.17
C LEU A 8 26.29 33.95 -4.07
N VAL A 9 26.38 32.64 -4.35
CA VAL A 9 25.27 31.70 -4.12
C VAL A 9 24.94 31.59 -2.64
N GLY A 10 25.95 31.57 -1.76
CA GLY A 10 25.75 31.56 -0.31
C GLY A 10 25.04 32.81 0.23
N LEU A 11 25.37 34.00 -0.30
CA LEU A 11 24.70 35.26 0.08
C LEU A 11 23.27 35.34 -0.43
N HIS A 12 23.01 34.85 -1.64
CA HIS A 12 21.66 34.84 -2.21
C HIS A 12 20.72 33.89 -1.45
N LEU A 13 21.20 32.69 -1.09
CA LEU A 13 20.45 31.74 -0.25
C LEU A 13 20.15 32.29 1.14
N ARG A 14 21.09 33.00 1.77
CA ARG A 14 20.84 33.66 3.07
C ARG A 14 19.77 34.74 2.97
N ARG A 15 19.76 35.52 1.88
CA ARG A 15 18.75 36.56 1.64
C ARG A 15 17.35 35.97 1.46
N ILE A 16 17.25 34.84 0.74
CA ILE A 16 16.00 34.09 0.60
C ILE A 16 15.49 33.62 1.96
N HIS A 17 16.36 33.08 2.83
CA HIS A 17 15.97 32.64 4.18
C HIS A 17 15.57 33.78 5.14
N ILE A 18 16.00 35.01 4.90
CA ILE A 18 15.59 36.18 5.70
C ILE A 18 14.18 36.65 5.30
N VAL A 19 13.88 36.66 4.00
CA VAL A 19 12.59 37.12 3.45
C VAL A 19 11.51 36.04 3.58
N HIS A 20 11.91 34.77 3.45
CA HIS A 20 11.07 33.61 3.68
C HIS A 20 11.73 32.77 4.77
N PRO A 21 11.47 33.09 6.06
CA PRO A 21 11.93 32.24 7.14
C PRO A 21 11.46 30.82 6.84
N LEU A 22 12.40 29.87 6.88
CA LEU A 22 12.05 28.46 6.75
C LEU A 22 10.96 28.18 7.79
N PRO A 23 9.87 27.50 7.39
CA PRO A 23 8.89 27.07 8.36
C PRO A 23 9.62 26.32 9.48
N PRO A 24 9.19 26.48 10.75
CA PRO A 24 9.81 25.80 11.86
C PRO A 24 9.93 24.33 11.50
N THR A 25 11.14 23.77 11.65
CA THR A 25 11.36 22.36 11.30
C THR A 25 10.30 21.54 12.03
N PRO A 26 9.49 20.77 11.29
CA PRO A 26 8.41 20.03 11.92
C PRO A 26 9.01 19.15 13.00
N VAL A 27 8.35 19.16 14.16
CA VAL A 27 8.81 18.44 15.32
C VAL A 27 8.72 16.95 15.00
N LYS A 28 9.86 16.31 14.69
CA LYS A 28 9.88 14.90 14.33
C LYS A 28 9.40 14.08 15.53
N GLN A 29 8.54 13.10 15.26
CA GLN A 29 7.94 12.27 16.31
C GLN A 29 8.43 10.83 16.22
N ALA A 30 8.54 10.16 17.35
CA ALA A 30 8.94 8.77 17.40
C ALA A 30 8.10 8.02 18.43
N LEU A 31 7.73 6.78 18.12
CA LEU A 31 7.00 5.88 19.01
C LEU A 31 7.98 4.89 19.64
N CYS A 32 8.06 4.82 20.96
CA CYS A 32 8.89 3.81 21.63
C CYS A 32 8.34 2.40 21.40
N CYS A 33 9.15 1.50 20.84
CA CYS A 33 8.70 0.13 20.55
C CYS A 33 8.51 -0.75 21.80
N GLN A 34 9.00 -0.31 22.97
CA GLN A 34 8.86 -1.04 24.23
C GLN A 34 7.66 -0.58 25.06
N CYS A 35 7.42 0.73 25.15
CA CYS A 35 6.36 1.29 26.01
C CYS A 35 5.24 2.02 25.27
N GLY A 36 5.31 2.14 23.94
CA GLY A 36 4.29 2.80 23.12
C GLY A 36 4.17 4.31 23.31
N GLN A 37 5.07 4.95 24.05
CA GLN A 37 5.03 6.40 24.26
C GLN A 37 5.53 7.17 23.03
N ILE A 38 4.74 8.15 22.59
CA ILE A 38 5.12 9.10 21.54
C ILE A 38 6.07 10.14 22.13
N ARG A 39 7.11 10.47 21.38
CA ARG A 39 8.15 11.43 21.77
C ARG A 39 8.49 12.32 20.60
N THR A 40 9.07 13.46 20.91
CA THR A 40 9.67 14.34 19.93
C THR A 40 11.18 14.12 19.92
N TYR A 41 11.81 14.21 18.75
CA TYR A 41 13.26 14.04 18.62
C TYR A 41 13.83 15.02 17.59
N LYS A 42 15.09 15.41 17.76
CA LYS A 42 15.83 16.22 16.76
C LYS A 42 16.53 15.31 15.76
N ASP A 43 17.34 14.40 16.29
CA ASP A 43 18.08 13.38 15.55
C ASP A 43 17.97 12.03 16.25
N ALA A 44 17.94 10.96 15.46
CA ALA A 44 17.90 9.59 15.95
C ALA A 44 19.23 8.91 15.68
N TRP A 45 19.81 8.29 16.71
CA TRP A 45 21.07 7.58 16.57
C TRP A 45 20.84 6.24 15.86
N ARG A 46 21.74 5.89 14.93
CA ARG A 46 21.60 4.72 14.05
C ARG A 46 20.20 4.62 13.44
N ALA A 47 19.67 5.75 12.97
CA ALA A 47 18.45 5.75 12.19
C ALA A 47 18.65 4.83 10.97
N GLN A 48 17.80 3.82 10.88
CA GLN A 48 17.77 2.87 9.78
C GLN A 48 16.38 2.95 9.17
N GLY A 49 16.32 2.99 7.85
CA GLY A 49 15.09 3.11 7.09
C GLY A 49 15.40 3.05 5.61
N GLY A 50 14.36 2.84 4.80
CA GLY A 50 14.54 2.50 3.39
C GLY A 50 15.07 1.08 3.20
N TYR A 51 14.89 0.60 1.98
CA TYR A 51 15.28 -0.74 1.60
C TYR A 51 16.80 -0.98 1.72
N ASN A 52 17.18 -1.90 2.61
CA ASN A 52 18.53 -2.45 2.70
C ASN A 52 18.44 -3.97 2.56
N SER A 53 18.99 -4.52 1.47
CA SER A 53 18.99 -5.97 1.23
C SER A 53 19.77 -6.76 2.29
N ALA A 54 20.68 -6.11 3.01
CA ALA A 54 21.42 -6.72 4.12
C ALA A 54 20.64 -6.75 5.45
N ASP A 55 19.56 -5.96 5.59
CA ASP A 55 18.78 -5.84 6.82
C ASP A 55 17.29 -6.04 6.52
N ARG A 56 16.98 -7.25 6.04
CA ARG A 56 15.71 -7.64 5.39
C ARG A 56 14.46 -7.41 6.25
N TRP A 57 14.63 -7.32 7.58
CA TRP A 57 13.57 -7.15 8.57
C TRP A 57 13.28 -5.69 8.93
N ARG A 58 14.19 -4.74 8.65
CA ARG A 58 14.05 -3.31 9.02
C ARG A 58 13.50 -2.47 7.87
N ARG A 59 12.32 -2.85 7.37
CA ARG A 59 11.57 -2.05 6.38
C ARG A 59 10.86 -0.85 6.97
N ARG A 60 10.98 -0.64 8.28
CA ARG A 60 10.39 0.50 8.97
C ARG A 60 11.52 1.42 9.41
N MET A 61 11.35 2.71 9.16
CA MET A 61 12.16 3.76 9.75
C MET A 61 12.21 3.61 11.27
N VAL A 62 13.30 3.06 11.79
CA VAL A 62 13.56 2.86 13.22
C VAL A 62 14.84 3.57 13.63
N GLY A 63 14.90 4.02 14.87
CA GLY A 63 16.10 4.63 15.41
C GLY A 63 16.23 4.40 16.91
N ARG A 64 17.45 4.52 17.42
CA ARG A 64 17.72 4.42 18.85
C ARG A 64 17.62 5.80 19.49
N LEU A 65 16.76 5.91 20.50
CA LEU A 65 16.54 7.12 21.28
C LEU A 65 16.51 6.78 22.77
N LYS A 66 16.93 7.73 23.61
CA LYS A 66 16.75 7.61 25.07
C LYS A 66 15.27 7.81 25.40
N CYS A 67 14.66 6.77 25.94
CA CYS A 67 13.27 6.75 26.32
C CYS A 67 13.14 7.27 27.77
N SER A 68 12.48 8.42 27.99
CA SER A 68 12.29 8.95 29.36
C SER A 68 11.40 8.07 30.24
N HIS A 69 10.54 7.24 29.64
CA HIS A 69 9.67 6.33 30.38
C HIS A 69 10.39 5.02 30.73
N CYS A 70 11.08 4.40 29.77
CA CYS A 70 11.88 3.19 30.01
C CYS A 70 13.22 3.49 30.69
N GLN A 71 13.62 4.77 30.79
CA GLN A 71 14.90 5.25 31.31
C GLN A 71 16.15 4.64 30.64
N ALA A 72 15.99 4.02 29.46
CA ALA A 72 17.04 3.35 28.71
C ALA A 72 17.07 3.82 27.25
N ILE A 73 18.13 3.47 26.51
CA ILE A 73 18.18 3.61 25.05
C ILE A 73 17.39 2.44 24.45
N THR A 74 16.29 2.74 23.76
CA THR A 74 15.42 1.73 23.15
C THR A 74 15.24 2.01 21.67
N ASP A 75 14.77 1.00 20.94
CA ASP A 75 14.37 1.18 19.55
C ASP A 75 13.02 1.93 19.50
N HIS A 76 12.90 2.84 18.53
CA HIS A 76 11.71 3.66 18.30
C HIS A 76 11.36 3.65 16.82
N ALA A 77 10.07 3.58 16.51
CA ALA A 77 9.56 3.82 15.17
C ALA A 77 9.56 5.34 14.91
N LEU A 78 10.32 5.77 13.91
CA LEU A 78 10.44 7.17 13.53
C LEU A 78 9.23 7.54 12.66
N LEU A 79 8.40 8.44 13.17
CA LEU A 79 7.19 8.90 12.50
C LEU A 79 7.57 10.09 11.62
N LYS A 80 7.36 9.93 10.31
CA LYS A 80 7.45 11.04 9.37
C LYS A 80 6.30 12.02 9.62
N ASP A 81 6.56 13.29 9.33
CA ASP A 81 5.57 14.37 9.39
C ASP A 81 4.28 13.95 8.62
N PRO A 82 3.08 14.15 9.22
CA PRO A 82 1.81 13.90 8.55
C PRO A 82 1.66 14.54 7.17
N GLU A 83 2.26 15.71 6.95
CA GLU A 83 2.22 16.47 5.70
C GLU A 83 3.34 16.07 4.73
N CYS A 84 4.26 15.19 5.14
CA CYS A 84 5.33 14.73 4.26
C CYS A 84 4.77 13.86 3.14
N ARG A 85 5.09 14.22 1.89
CA ARG A 85 4.77 13.42 0.69
C ARG A 85 5.27 11.96 0.78
N HIS A 86 6.32 11.74 1.57
CA HIS A 86 7.03 10.47 1.73
C HIS A 86 6.67 9.74 3.03
N ARG A 87 5.65 10.21 3.76
CA ARG A 87 5.25 9.67 5.07
C ARG A 87 5.12 8.15 5.06
N ASP A 88 4.54 7.65 3.99
CA ASP A 88 4.14 6.25 3.85
C ASP A 88 5.02 5.51 2.83
N ASP A 89 6.24 5.99 2.53
CA ASP A 89 7.11 5.34 1.53
C ASP A 89 7.42 3.87 1.89
N ASP A 90 7.67 3.60 3.18
CA ASP A 90 7.97 2.24 3.68
C ASP A 90 6.73 1.34 3.57
N GLU A 91 5.56 1.86 3.96
CA GLU A 91 4.27 1.18 3.79
C GLU A 91 3.97 0.97 2.31
N ARG A 92 4.28 1.94 1.47
CA ARG A 92 4.09 1.88 0.04
C ARG A 92 4.98 0.81 -0.59
N GLU A 93 6.24 0.73 -0.20
CA GLU A 93 7.17 -0.29 -0.64
C GLU A 93 6.73 -1.68 -0.17
N GLN A 94 6.20 -1.80 1.06
CA GLN A 94 5.56 -3.01 1.53
C GLN A 94 4.34 -3.39 0.68
N LEU A 95 3.45 -2.43 0.37
CA LEU A 95 2.28 -2.67 -0.48
C LEU A 95 2.68 -3.12 -1.89
N LEU A 96 3.72 -2.53 -2.48
CA LEU A 96 4.27 -2.95 -3.77
C LEU A 96 4.81 -4.39 -3.72
N ALA A 97 5.51 -4.75 -2.63
CA ALA A 97 5.98 -6.11 -2.39
C ALA A 97 4.82 -7.10 -2.18
N LEU A 98 3.68 -6.62 -1.70
CA LEU A 98 2.44 -7.36 -1.48
C LEU A 98 1.46 -7.28 -2.67
N GLY A 99 1.93 -6.82 -3.83
CA GLY A 99 1.18 -6.92 -5.08
C GLY A 99 0.47 -5.65 -5.57
N ASP A 100 0.58 -4.52 -4.86
CA ASP A 100 -0.03 -3.28 -5.35
C ASP A 100 0.55 -2.83 -6.70
N PRO A 101 -0.28 -2.25 -7.57
CA PRO A 101 0.20 -1.70 -8.83
C PRO A 101 1.01 -0.42 -8.58
N PRO A 102 2.09 -0.16 -9.33
CA PRO A 102 2.88 1.06 -9.21
C PRO A 102 2.09 2.32 -9.62
N ARG A 103 2.18 3.40 -8.82
CA ARG A 103 1.47 4.68 -9.00
C ARG A 103 2.12 5.61 -10.03
N GLY A 104 3.40 5.41 -10.34
CA GLY A 104 4.17 6.34 -11.17
C GLY A 104 5.39 5.71 -11.82
N ALA A 105 6.07 6.49 -12.67
CA ALA A 105 7.23 6.03 -13.42
C ALA A 105 8.38 5.54 -12.52
N SER A 106 8.60 6.21 -11.38
CA SER A 106 9.62 5.83 -10.40
C SER A 106 9.38 4.45 -9.80
N GLU A 107 8.13 4.09 -9.50
CA GLU A 107 7.78 2.75 -8.98
C GLU A 107 7.76 1.70 -10.10
N ARG A 108 7.33 2.08 -11.32
CA ARG A 108 7.37 1.20 -12.50
C ARG A 108 8.78 0.79 -12.91
N GLY A 109 9.76 1.69 -12.72
CA GLY A 109 11.16 1.40 -13.00
C GLY A 109 11.87 0.61 -11.91
N ARG A 110 11.19 0.25 -10.81
CA ARG A 110 11.77 -0.63 -9.78
C ARG A 110 11.71 -2.08 -10.21
N ASP A 111 12.72 -2.83 -9.80
CA ASP A 111 12.70 -4.29 -9.85
C ASP A 111 11.73 -4.84 -8.79
N LEU A 112 10.45 -4.88 -9.17
CA LEU A 112 9.36 -5.33 -8.31
C LEU A 112 9.47 -6.83 -8.00
N GLU A 113 10.00 -7.64 -8.92
CA GLU A 113 10.19 -9.07 -8.72
C GLU A 113 11.20 -9.34 -7.61
N ARG A 114 12.35 -8.64 -7.64
CA ARG A 114 13.33 -8.70 -6.56
C ARG A 114 12.75 -8.21 -5.24
N LEU A 115 12.04 -7.07 -5.23
CA LEU A 115 11.44 -6.53 -4.01
C LEU A 115 10.45 -7.51 -3.36
N ARG A 116 9.61 -8.16 -4.19
CA ARG A 116 8.64 -9.18 -3.80
C ARG A 116 9.32 -10.43 -3.24
N ARG A 117 10.33 -10.95 -3.93
CA ARG A 117 11.13 -12.10 -3.49
C ARG A 117 11.79 -11.82 -2.14
N GLU A 118 12.51 -10.71 -2.04
CA GLU A 118 13.22 -10.35 -0.80
C GLU A 118 12.27 -10.07 0.37
N TYR A 119 11.03 -9.60 0.11
CA TYR A 119 10.03 -9.46 1.17
C TYR A 119 9.58 -10.81 1.73
N ARG A 120 9.43 -11.80 0.86
CA ARG A 120 8.98 -13.14 1.25
C ARG A 120 10.07 -13.93 1.96
N GLU A 121 11.32 -13.82 1.49
CA GLU A 121 12.47 -14.39 2.21
C GLU A 121 12.64 -13.82 3.61
N ALA A 122 12.17 -12.58 3.82
CA ALA A 122 12.34 -11.86 5.07
C ALA A 122 11.34 -12.21 6.16
N ALA A 123 10.26 -12.95 5.90
CA ALA A 123 9.27 -13.25 6.93
C ALA A 123 8.63 -14.62 6.70
N PRO A 124 8.49 -15.45 7.76
CA PRO A 124 7.76 -16.69 7.64
C PRO A 124 6.31 -16.40 7.25
N ARG A 125 5.79 -17.22 6.35
CA ARG A 125 4.43 -17.09 5.85
C ARG A 125 3.72 -18.41 5.95
N ASN A 126 2.42 -18.31 6.15
CA ASN A 126 1.53 -19.43 6.13
C ASN A 126 1.49 -20.05 4.72
N PRO A 127 1.98 -21.30 4.54
CA PRO A 127 2.04 -21.95 3.24
C PRO A 127 0.67 -22.43 2.73
N ASN A 128 -0.35 -22.49 3.59
CA ASN A 128 -1.68 -23.03 3.27
C ASN A 128 -2.72 -21.93 3.01
N LEU A 129 -2.28 -20.70 2.73
CA LEU A 129 -3.22 -19.65 2.31
C LEU A 129 -3.73 -19.93 0.90
N GLU A 130 -5.03 -19.74 0.70
CA GLU A 130 -5.62 -19.79 -0.63
C GLU A 130 -5.36 -18.47 -1.36
N HIS A 131 -4.59 -18.56 -2.43
CA HIS A 131 -4.21 -17.41 -3.24
C HIS A 131 -5.19 -17.12 -4.36
N VAL A 132 -5.29 -15.83 -4.68
CA VAL A 132 -6.16 -15.28 -5.72
C VAL A 132 -5.26 -14.79 -6.84
N TRP A 133 -5.55 -15.12 -8.10
CA TRP A 133 -4.89 -14.71 -9.34
C TRP A 133 -5.92 -14.29 -10.41
N TRP A 134 -5.48 -13.55 -11.44
CA TRP A 134 -6.38 -13.24 -12.56
C TRP A 134 -6.56 -14.45 -13.48
N ILE A 135 -7.79 -14.72 -13.92
CA ILE A 135 -8.09 -15.81 -14.87
C ILE A 135 -7.30 -15.64 -16.19
N SER A 136 -7.13 -14.39 -16.64
CA SER A 136 -6.31 -14.07 -17.81
C SER A 136 -4.86 -14.50 -17.63
N ASP A 137 -4.29 -14.30 -16.44
CA ASP A 137 -2.90 -14.65 -16.15
C ASP A 137 -2.72 -16.16 -16.04
N ALA A 138 -3.68 -16.88 -15.44
CA ALA A 138 -3.66 -18.33 -15.41
C ALA A 138 -3.84 -18.95 -16.82
N ASN A 139 -4.78 -18.45 -17.62
CA ASN A 139 -4.96 -18.91 -19.00
C ASN A 139 -3.69 -18.64 -19.84
N ARG A 140 -3.02 -17.49 -19.64
CA ARG A 140 -1.74 -17.19 -20.29
C ARG A 140 -0.66 -18.16 -19.86
N ALA A 141 -0.50 -18.40 -18.55
CA ALA A 141 0.49 -19.34 -18.02
C ALA A 141 0.27 -20.77 -18.54
N ILE A 142 -0.99 -21.23 -18.64
CA ILE A 142 -1.35 -22.53 -19.22
C ILE A 142 -0.99 -22.56 -20.71
N ALA A 143 -1.38 -21.54 -21.48
CA ALA A 143 -1.10 -21.47 -22.92
C ALA A 143 0.41 -21.44 -23.21
N GLU A 144 1.21 -20.82 -22.34
CA GLU A 144 2.67 -20.75 -22.43
C GLU A 144 3.38 -21.99 -21.85
N ASN A 145 2.65 -22.96 -21.28
CA ASN A 145 3.19 -24.07 -20.49
C ASN A 145 4.15 -23.61 -19.39
N ALA A 146 3.89 -22.44 -18.80
CA ALA A 146 4.69 -21.91 -17.71
C ALA A 146 4.50 -22.81 -16.47
N PRO A 147 5.56 -23.24 -15.77
CA PRO A 147 5.46 -24.12 -14.61
C PRO A 147 4.86 -23.41 -13.38
N THR A 148 4.90 -22.08 -13.37
CA THR A 148 4.42 -21.26 -12.26
C THR A 148 3.70 -20.02 -12.76
N LEU A 149 2.82 -19.46 -11.93
CA LEU A 149 2.20 -18.16 -12.15
C LEU A 149 2.36 -17.26 -10.93
N THR A 150 2.29 -15.95 -11.15
CA THR A 150 2.29 -14.96 -10.08
C THR A 150 0.86 -14.59 -9.69
N VAL A 151 0.50 -14.80 -8.43
CA VAL A 151 -0.82 -14.47 -7.87
C VAL A 151 -0.90 -12.98 -7.48
N LEU A 152 -2.09 -12.49 -7.07
CA LEU A 152 -2.33 -11.07 -6.80
C LEU A 152 -1.45 -10.48 -5.70
N CYS A 153 -1.12 -11.24 -4.64
CA CYS A 153 -0.17 -10.78 -3.61
C CYS A 153 1.30 -10.83 -4.07
N GLY A 154 1.52 -11.20 -5.34
CA GLY A 154 2.80 -11.30 -6.02
C GLY A 154 3.55 -12.62 -5.82
N GLU A 155 2.99 -13.57 -5.07
CA GLU A 155 3.59 -14.89 -4.84
C GLU A 155 3.57 -15.76 -6.07
N THR A 156 4.58 -16.62 -6.20
CA THR A 156 4.69 -17.57 -7.29
C THR A 156 4.17 -18.92 -6.83
N ILE A 157 3.11 -19.41 -7.47
CA ILE A 157 2.53 -20.73 -7.20
C ILE A 157 2.66 -21.64 -8.44
N PRO A 158 2.59 -22.97 -8.29
CA PRO A 158 2.49 -23.87 -9.44
C PRO A 158 1.30 -23.53 -10.34
N THR A 159 1.51 -23.60 -11.66
CA THR A 159 0.42 -23.37 -12.62
C THR A 159 -0.66 -24.45 -12.47
N PRO A 160 -1.95 -24.07 -12.33
CA PRO A 160 -3.02 -25.04 -12.22
C PRO A 160 -3.10 -25.87 -13.51
N GLN A 161 -3.21 -27.19 -13.35
CA GLN A 161 -3.19 -28.15 -14.47
C GLN A 161 -4.49 -28.17 -15.28
N SER A 162 -5.59 -27.67 -14.72
CA SER A 162 -6.88 -27.53 -15.39
C SER A 162 -7.39 -26.10 -15.28
N ARG A 163 -8.28 -25.73 -16.19
CA ARG A 163 -8.99 -24.44 -16.13
C ARG A 163 -9.72 -24.40 -14.77
N PRO A 164 -9.37 -23.45 -13.88
CA PRO A 164 -9.74 -23.58 -12.48
C PRO A 164 -11.26 -23.45 -12.30
N GLU A 165 -11.89 -24.53 -11.83
CA GLU A 165 -13.27 -24.51 -11.31
C GLU A 165 -13.38 -23.75 -9.97
N SER A 166 -12.25 -23.47 -9.32
CA SER A 166 -12.17 -23.01 -7.91
C SER A 166 -12.59 -21.56 -7.65
N TRP A 167 -13.22 -20.88 -8.61
CA TRP A 167 -13.45 -19.43 -8.57
C TRP A 167 -14.91 -18.98 -8.41
N HIS A 168 -15.78 -19.87 -7.94
CA HIS A 168 -17.21 -19.58 -7.80
C HIS A 168 -17.58 -18.57 -6.68
N HIS A 169 -16.70 -18.31 -5.71
CA HIS A 169 -17.04 -17.47 -4.54
C HIS A 169 -16.69 -15.98 -4.69
N LEU A 170 -15.74 -15.60 -5.57
CA LEU A 170 -15.40 -14.18 -5.81
C LEU A 170 -16.16 -13.56 -7.00
N ASN A 171 -16.73 -14.39 -7.87
CA ASN A 171 -17.50 -13.97 -9.03
C ASN A 171 -18.98 -13.65 -8.73
N ASN A 172 -19.44 -13.86 -7.50
CA ASN A 172 -20.80 -13.52 -7.12
C ASN A 172 -20.83 -12.06 -6.64
N ASP A 173 -21.43 -11.17 -7.43
CA ASP A 173 -21.47 -9.71 -7.18
C ASP A 173 -22.02 -9.33 -5.79
N ALA A 174 -22.82 -10.21 -5.18
CA ALA A 174 -23.37 -10.04 -3.83
C ALA A 174 -22.32 -10.21 -2.71
N ASP A 175 -21.30 -11.05 -2.92
CA ASP A 175 -20.23 -11.30 -1.97
C ASP A 175 -18.94 -10.65 -2.45
N ARG A 176 -18.83 -9.36 -2.11
CA ARG A 176 -17.66 -8.52 -2.34
C ARG A 176 -16.36 -9.12 -1.81
N GLY A 177 -15.78 -10.09 -2.52
CA GLY A 177 -14.57 -10.81 -2.10
C GLY A 177 -14.44 -10.95 -0.59
N LYS A 178 -15.54 -11.33 0.07
CA LYS A 178 -15.57 -11.41 1.53
C LYS A 178 -14.66 -12.57 1.90
N PRO A 179 -13.80 -12.40 2.91
CA PRO A 179 -13.02 -13.53 3.39
C PRO A 179 -13.98 -14.64 3.80
N ARG A 180 -13.63 -15.87 3.45
CA ARG A 180 -14.31 -17.04 4.00
C ARG A 180 -14.16 -17.00 5.53
N PRO A 181 -15.13 -17.57 6.28
CA PRO A 181 -15.00 -17.70 7.72
C PRO A 181 -13.67 -18.38 8.05
N VAL A 182 -12.90 -17.74 8.94
CA VAL A 182 -11.60 -18.27 9.38
C VAL A 182 -11.85 -19.59 10.08
N ARG A 183 -11.16 -20.65 9.64
CA ARG A 183 -11.14 -21.91 10.37
C ARG A 183 -10.34 -21.70 11.65
N LEU A 184 -10.88 -22.17 12.78
CA LEU A 184 -10.23 -22.01 14.09
C LEU A 184 -9.17 -23.08 14.34
N ASP A 185 -9.14 -24.12 13.53
CA ASP A 185 -8.15 -25.20 13.64
C ASP A 185 -6.78 -24.69 13.22
N GLU A 186 -5.84 -24.72 14.17
CA GLU A 186 -4.43 -24.43 13.93
C GLU A 186 -3.69 -25.73 13.70
N TYR A 187 -2.74 -25.71 12.76
CA TYR A 187 -1.80 -26.80 12.56
C TYR A 187 -0.37 -26.28 12.78
N GLU A 188 0.48 -27.14 13.32
CA GLU A 188 1.88 -26.83 13.52
C GLU A 188 2.67 -27.26 12.29
N ASP A 189 3.43 -26.34 11.72
CA ASP A 189 4.40 -26.64 10.68
C ASP A 189 5.66 -27.23 11.33
N HIS A 190 5.88 -28.53 11.11
CA HIS A 190 7.00 -29.27 11.68
C HIS A 190 8.38 -28.77 11.23
N GLU A 191 8.49 -28.06 10.11
CA GLU A 191 9.77 -27.53 9.63
C GLU A 191 10.14 -26.22 10.33
N THR A 192 9.15 -25.39 10.68
CA THR A 192 9.38 -24.06 11.23
C THR A 192 8.99 -23.91 12.70
N GLY A 193 8.25 -24.87 13.27
CA GLY A 193 7.69 -24.83 14.62
C GLY A 193 6.62 -23.74 14.81
N MET A 194 6.08 -23.20 13.71
CA MET A 194 5.04 -22.17 13.73
C MET A 194 3.66 -22.77 13.54
N SER A 195 2.66 -22.18 14.22
CA SER A 195 1.26 -22.56 14.06
C SER A 195 0.57 -21.66 13.03
N TRP A 196 -0.15 -22.29 12.11
CA TRP A 196 -0.81 -21.62 11.00
C TRP A 196 -2.29 -22.03 10.92
N ARG A 197 -3.08 -21.26 10.18
CA ARG A 197 -4.51 -21.50 9.96
C ARG A 197 -4.86 -21.44 8.48
N ASP A 198 -5.69 -22.35 8.00
CA ASP A 198 -6.20 -22.27 6.64
C ASP A 198 -7.07 -21.02 6.46
N GLY A 199 -6.98 -20.39 5.28
CA GLY A 199 -7.82 -19.26 4.95
C GLY A 199 -7.44 -18.58 3.66
N ASP A 200 -8.21 -17.57 3.28
CA ASP A 200 -7.90 -16.75 2.12
C ASP A 200 -6.66 -15.88 2.38
N CYS A 201 -5.80 -15.75 1.38
CA CYS A 201 -4.70 -14.80 1.45
C CYS A 201 -5.25 -13.36 1.53
N VAL A 202 -5.10 -12.74 2.69
CA VAL A 202 -5.61 -11.37 2.97
C VAL A 202 -5.04 -10.34 1.99
N ASP A 203 -3.77 -10.48 1.60
CA ASP A 203 -3.14 -9.58 0.63
C ASP A 203 -3.74 -9.72 -0.77
N CYS A 204 -4.02 -10.95 -1.19
CA CYS A 204 -4.73 -11.25 -2.42
C CYS A 204 -6.13 -10.60 -2.43
N LEU A 205 -6.90 -10.77 -1.33
CA LEU A 205 -8.22 -10.13 -1.18
C LEU A 205 -8.13 -8.60 -1.19
N ARG A 206 -7.11 -8.04 -0.54
CA ARG A 206 -6.85 -6.60 -0.51
C ARG A 206 -6.58 -6.05 -1.91
N VAL A 207 -5.67 -6.68 -2.66
CA VAL A 207 -5.33 -6.27 -4.04
C VAL A 207 -6.56 -6.40 -4.95
N TYR A 208 -7.29 -7.52 -4.85
CA TYR A 208 -8.52 -7.74 -5.61
C TYR A 208 -9.56 -6.64 -5.35
N ASN A 209 -9.90 -6.41 -4.08
CA ASN A 209 -10.93 -5.43 -3.70
C ASN A 209 -10.52 -4.00 -4.05
N THR A 210 -9.25 -3.65 -3.89
CA THR A 210 -8.72 -2.33 -4.26
C THR A 210 -8.79 -2.11 -5.77
N THR A 211 -8.37 -3.11 -6.55
CA THR A 211 -8.42 -3.06 -8.02
C THR A 211 -9.85 -2.95 -8.52
N ARG A 212 -10.77 -3.76 -8.00
CA ARG A 212 -12.18 -3.72 -8.37
C ARG A 212 -12.81 -2.37 -8.03
N LEU A 213 -12.52 -1.81 -6.85
CA LEU A 213 -13.01 -0.48 -6.48
C LEU A 213 -12.47 0.60 -7.42
N ALA A 214 -11.20 0.52 -7.82
CA ALA A 214 -10.61 1.44 -8.78
C ALA A 214 -11.30 1.35 -10.16
N LEU A 215 -11.56 0.13 -10.65
CA LEU A 215 -12.30 -0.11 -11.89
C LEU A 215 -13.73 0.44 -11.82
N GLN A 216 -14.46 0.18 -10.73
CA GLN A 216 -15.82 0.71 -10.54
C GLN A 216 -15.84 2.25 -10.51
N ARG A 217 -14.84 2.87 -9.88
CA ARG A 217 -14.68 4.33 -9.91
C ARG A 217 -14.39 4.86 -11.31
N GLY A 218 -13.56 4.13 -12.09
CA GLY A 218 -13.30 4.44 -13.50
C GLY A 218 -14.57 4.37 -14.34
N HIS A 219 -15.31 3.26 -14.28
CA HIS A 219 -16.58 3.10 -15.00
C HIS A 219 -17.60 4.17 -14.61
N LEU A 220 -17.71 4.50 -13.31
CA LEU A 220 -18.59 5.59 -12.87
C LEU A 220 -18.17 6.93 -13.48
N TYR A 221 -16.87 7.24 -13.49
CA TYR A 221 -16.35 8.45 -14.11
C TYR A 221 -16.66 8.50 -15.60
N ASP A 222 -16.47 7.40 -16.33
CA ASP A 222 -16.76 7.30 -17.76
C ASP A 222 -18.26 7.50 -18.04
N TRP A 223 -19.13 6.88 -17.26
CA TRP A 223 -20.58 7.06 -17.36
C TRP A 223 -21.03 8.49 -17.07
N LEU A 224 -20.45 9.13 -16.05
CA LEU A 224 -20.75 10.53 -15.73
C LEU A 224 -20.31 11.47 -16.86
N ASN A 225 -19.13 11.25 -17.45
CA ASN A 225 -18.69 12.02 -18.61
C ASN A 225 -19.57 11.77 -19.83
N TYR A 226 -19.93 10.51 -20.09
CA TYR A 226 -20.81 10.16 -21.19
C TYR A 226 -22.16 10.86 -21.06
N LEU A 227 -22.76 10.83 -19.86
CA LEU A 227 -24.00 11.53 -19.56
C LEU A 227 -23.86 13.04 -19.77
N ALA A 228 -22.79 13.63 -19.25
CA ALA A 228 -22.52 15.07 -19.36
C ALA A 228 -22.36 15.55 -20.81
N HIS A 229 -21.74 14.74 -21.67
CA HIS A 229 -21.43 15.12 -23.04
C HIS A 229 -22.47 14.71 -24.08
N ASN A 230 -23.27 13.67 -23.83
CA ASN A 230 -24.11 13.07 -24.86
C ASN A 230 -25.60 13.03 -24.52
N LEU A 231 -25.96 13.10 -23.23
CA LEU A 231 -27.34 12.87 -22.80
C LEU A 231 -27.99 14.08 -22.15
N LEU A 232 -27.26 14.98 -21.48
CA LEU A 232 -27.87 16.07 -20.71
C LEU A 232 -28.89 16.90 -21.50
N ASP A 233 -28.61 17.23 -22.76
CA ASP A 233 -29.52 18.06 -23.59
C ASP A 233 -30.78 17.30 -24.06
N SER A 234 -30.80 15.97 -23.95
CA SER A 234 -31.93 15.12 -24.37
C SER A 234 -32.76 14.57 -23.20
N LEU A 235 -32.35 14.83 -21.96
CA LEU A 235 -33.10 14.42 -20.77
C LEU A 235 -34.30 15.36 -20.54
N ASP A 236 -35.42 14.78 -20.12
CA ASP A 236 -36.55 15.57 -19.64
C ASP A 236 -36.29 16.17 -18.24
N ALA A 237 -37.08 17.18 -17.88
CA ALA A 237 -36.91 17.89 -16.61
C ALA A 237 -37.04 16.97 -15.39
N VAL A 238 -37.90 15.94 -15.46
CA VAL A 238 -38.13 14.99 -14.36
C VAL A 238 -36.87 14.17 -14.09
N THR A 239 -36.26 13.63 -15.14
CA THR A 239 -35.03 12.84 -15.05
C THR A 239 -33.86 13.68 -14.57
N VAL A 240 -33.79 14.95 -15.00
CA VAL A 240 -32.77 15.90 -14.52
C VAL A 240 -32.92 16.16 -13.02
N ASP A 241 -34.14 16.38 -12.53
CA ASP A 241 -34.40 16.60 -11.10
C ASP A 241 -34.05 15.36 -10.26
N GLU A 242 -34.36 14.14 -10.73
CA GLU A 242 -33.98 12.89 -10.08
C GLU A 242 -32.45 12.74 -9.94
N LEU A 243 -31.71 13.04 -11.00
CA LEU A 243 -30.25 12.98 -10.99
C LEU A 243 -29.66 14.01 -10.01
N ILE A 244 -30.19 15.24 -10.00
CA ILE A 244 -29.78 16.28 -9.06
C ILE A 244 -29.98 15.82 -7.62
N GLU A 245 -31.15 15.26 -7.29
CA GLU A 245 -31.44 14.80 -5.94
C GLU A 245 -30.59 13.60 -5.52
N ALA A 246 -30.30 12.67 -6.44
CA ALA A 246 -29.38 11.56 -6.19
C ALA A 246 -27.97 12.06 -5.84
N VAL A 247 -27.44 13.02 -6.62
CA VAL A 247 -26.11 13.62 -6.37
C VAL A 247 -26.09 14.37 -5.03
N LYS A 248 -27.12 15.19 -4.73
CA LYS A 248 -27.24 15.88 -3.44
C LYS A 248 -27.33 14.89 -2.26
N ALA A 249 -28.03 13.78 -2.41
CA ALA A 249 -28.11 12.75 -1.37
C ALA A 249 -26.74 12.13 -1.07
N ILE A 250 -25.94 11.85 -2.11
CA ILE A 250 -24.56 11.37 -1.95
C ILE A 250 -23.70 12.43 -1.25
N HIS A 251 -23.76 13.70 -1.70
CA HIS A 251 -23.00 14.79 -1.08
C HIS A 251 -23.29 14.95 0.43
N ARG A 252 -24.58 14.89 0.80
CA ARG A 252 -25.02 14.95 2.20
C ARG A 252 -24.49 13.79 3.04
N LYS A 253 -24.42 12.56 2.49
CA LYS A 253 -23.83 11.40 3.18
C LYS A 253 -22.33 11.59 3.39
N SER A 254 -21.62 12.09 2.37
CA SER A 254 -20.17 12.34 2.43
C SER A 254 -19.78 13.43 3.43
N GLY A 255 -20.63 14.45 3.61
CA GLY A 255 -20.38 15.55 4.56
C GLY A 255 -20.62 15.21 6.04
N LYS A 256 -21.37 14.13 6.35
CA LYS A 256 -21.63 13.67 7.73
C LYS A 256 -20.59 12.69 8.28
N SER A 257 -19.62 12.26 7.47
CA SER A 257 -18.56 11.32 7.87
C SER A 257 -17.20 11.99 8.11
N ARG A 258 -17.18 13.30 8.43
CA ARG A 258 -15.99 14.01 8.90
C ARG A 258 -16.16 14.45 10.35
#